data_AF-A0ABD5VY00-F1
#
_entry.id   AF-A0ABD5VY00-F1
#
_cell.length_a   1.000
_cell.length_b   1.000
_cell.length_c   1.000
_cell.angle_alpha   90.00
_cell.angle_beta   90.00
_cell.angle_gamma   90.00
#
_symmetry.space_group_name_H-M   'P 1'
#
loop_
_entity.id
_entity.type
_entity.pdbx_description
1 polymer ?
#
loop_
_entity_poly.entity_id
_entity_poly.type
_entity_poly.pdbx_seq_one_letter_code
_entity_poly.pdbx_strand_id
1 'polypeptide(L)'
;MALEFDSEVQTASFHSPLAEFDLVDVDVEVREDPLTGRQARIVPESFLLPEDDPNIEAVVGDDEGCFFCPGSVEEVTPEYPEWMDQDRGAWAKPPRSRT
;
A
#
# COMPACT_ATOMS: atom_id res chain seq x y z
N MET A 1 6.44 -14.11 17.14
CA MET A 1 7.36 -14.29 16.00
C MET A 1 7.32 -12.98 15.23
N ALA A 2 8.45 -12.27 15.15
CA ALA A 2 8.53 -11.02 14.41
C ALA A 2 8.71 -11.32 12.92
N LEU A 3 8.15 -10.48 12.06
CA LEU A 3 8.43 -10.52 10.63
C LEU A 3 9.76 -9.80 10.40
N GLU A 4 10.74 -10.53 9.86
CA GLU A 4 12.08 -10.00 9.58
C GLU A 4 12.24 -9.87 8.07
N PHE A 5 12.58 -8.67 7.60
CA PHE A 5 12.90 -8.43 6.21
C PHE A 5 14.36 -8.79 5.95
N ASP A 6 14.63 -9.44 4.83
CA ASP A 6 16.01 -9.54 4.34
C ASP A 6 16.41 -8.18 3.78
N SER A 7 17.59 -7.66 4.14
CA SER A 7 18.00 -6.30 3.78
C SER A 7 19.46 -6.21 3.39
N GLU A 8 19.73 -5.41 2.37
CA GLU A 8 21.08 -5.04 1.94
C GLU A 8 21.17 -3.55 1.62
N VAL A 9 22.36 -2.98 1.74
CA VAL A 9 22.64 -1.58 1.37
C VAL A 9 23.52 -1.58 0.13
N GLN A 10 23.10 -0.85 -0.90
CA GLN A 10 23.84 -0.64 -2.13
C GLN A 10 24.23 0.84 -2.25
N THR A 11 25.50 1.13 -2.52
CA THR A 11 26.01 2.49 -2.75
C THR A 11 26.07 2.76 -4.25
N ALA A 12 25.49 3.88 -4.68
CA ALA A 12 25.53 4.36 -6.06
C ALA A 12 26.30 5.67 -6.17
N SER A 13 27.36 5.68 -6.99
CA SER A 13 28.18 6.87 -7.24
C SER A 13 27.79 7.52 -8.57
N PHE A 14 27.48 8.82 -8.59
CA PHE A 14 27.14 9.54 -9.83
C PHE A 14 27.39 11.05 -9.71
N HIS A 15 27.48 11.74 -10.85
CA HIS A 15 27.54 13.21 -10.88
C HIS A 15 26.14 13.79 -10.71
N SER A 16 25.87 14.41 -9.56
CA SER A 16 24.51 14.84 -9.20
C SER A 16 24.18 16.24 -9.72
N PRO A 17 23.11 16.43 -10.50
CA PRO A 17 22.66 17.78 -10.90
C PRO A 17 22.17 18.62 -9.72
N LEU A 18 21.88 18.00 -8.57
CA LEU A 18 21.50 18.69 -7.32
C LEU A 18 22.72 19.20 -6.53
N ALA A 19 23.92 18.76 -6.89
CA ALA A 19 25.18 19.14 -6.27
C ALA A 19 26.17 19.65 -7.34
N GLU A 20 25.73 20.53 -8.23
CA GLU A 20 26.58 21.17 -9.25
C GLU A 20 27.38 20.20 -10.15
N PHE A 21 26.85 18.98 -10.34
CA PHE A 21 27.52 17.86 -11.03
C PHE A 21 28.79 17.33 -10.33
N ASP A 22 28.96 17.58 -9.04
CA ASP A 22 29.97 16.89 -8.25
C ASP A 22 29.68 15.39 -8.15
N LEU A 23 30.75 14.59 -8.00
CA LEU A 23 30.64 13.16 -7.75
C LEU A 23 30.11 12.94 -6.33
N VAL A 24 28.96 12.29 -6.22
CA VAL A 24 28.32 11.96 -4.94
C VAL A 24 28.09 10.46 -4.84
N ASP A 25 28.06 9.97 -3.61
CA ASP A 25 27.65 8.61 -3.25
C ASP A 25 26.30 8.65 -2.54
N VAL A 26 25.38 7.79 -2.96
CA VAL A 26 24.05 7.65 -2.34
C VAL A 26 23.83 6.20 -1.95
N ASP A 27 23.54 5.97 -0.68
CA ASP A 27 23.15 4.66 -0.15
C ASP A 27 21.65 4.42 -0.38
N VAL A 28 21.34 3.24 -0.91
CA VAL A 28 19.98 2.76 -1.11
C VAL A 28 19.85 1.41 -0.42
N GLU A 29 18.96 1.33 0.55
CA GLU A 29 18.62 0.06 1.19
C GLU A 29 17.60 -0.68 0.33
N VAL A 30 17.85 -1.96 0.06
CA VAL A 30 16.92 -2.87 -0.61
C VAL A 30 16.42 -3.86 0.44
N ARG A 31 15.10 -4.01 0.56
CA ARG A 31 14.46 -4.97 1.47
C ARG A 31 13.61 -5.96 0.69
N GLU A 32 13.70 -7.24 1.03
CA GLU A 32 12.81 -8.28 0.53
C GLU A 32 11.76 -8.68 1.59
N ASP A 33 10.49 -8.64 1.20
CA ASP A 33 9.36 -9.06 2.03
C ASP A 33 9.30 -10.60 2.09
N PRO A 34 9.46 -11.22 3.28
CA PRO A 34 9.49 -12.68 3.41
C PRO A 34 8.13 -13.34 3.11
N LEU A 35 7.03 -12.59 3.11
CA LEU A 35 5.69 -13.11 2.81
C LEU A 35 5.39 -13.12 1.32
N THR A 36 5.97 -12.20 0.55
CA THR A 36 5.61 -12.00 -0.86
C THR A 36 6.76 -12.19 -1.84
N GLY A 37 8.01 -12.23 -1.35
CA GLY A 37 9.22 -12.26 -2.17
C GLY A 37 9.42 -10.99 -2.99
N ARG A 38 8.75 -9.89 -2.62
CA ARG A 38 8.84 -8.61 -3.33
C ARG A 38 9.92 -7.75 -2.70
N GLN A 39 10.56 -6.94 -3.53
CA GLN A 39 11.60 -6.02 -3.10
C GLN A 39 11.10 -4.58 -3.06
N ALA A 40 11.56 -3.83 -2.06
CA ALA A 40 11.37 -2.40 -1.93
C ALA A 40 12.74 -1.71 -1.82
N ARG A 41 12.86 -0.52 -2.40
CA ARG A 41 14.05 0.34 -2.26
C ARG A 41 13.71 1.51 -1.35
N ILE A 42 14.49 1.70 -0.30
CA ILE A 42 14.37 2.81 0.63
C ILE A 42 15.41 3.86 0.22
N VAL A 43 14.93 4.99 -0.33
CA VAL A 43 15.76 6.09 -0.79
C VAL A 43 15.50 7.30 0.10
N PRO A 44 16.34 7.56 1.12
CA PRO A 44 16.05 8.57 2.14
C PRO A 44 15.98 10.00 1.58
N GLU A 45 16.73 10.29 0.52
CA GLU A 45 16.90 11.64 -0.02
C GLU A 45 15.83 12.04 -1.07
N SER A 46 14.89 11.14 -1.41
CA SER A 46 14.05 11.30 -2.60
C SER A 46 12.61 11.77 -2.36
N PHE A 47 12.28 12.27 -1.17
CA PHE A 47 10.89 12.65 -0.89
C PHE A 47 10.74 14.14 -0.62
N LEU A 48 10.03 14.81 -1.54
CA LEU A 48 9.25 16.01 -1.24
C LEU A 48 8.09 15.57 -0.35
N LEU A 49 8.36 15.30 0.92
CA LEU A 49 7.30 15.22 1.90
C LEU A 49 6.71 16.63 2.06
N PRO A 50 5.38 16.79 2.04
CA PRO A 50 4.78 18.06 2.44
C PRO A 50 5.34 18.45 3.81
N GLU A 51 5.66 19.74 3.98
CA GLU A 51 6.24 20.26 5.23
C GLU A 51 5.29 20.09 6.41
N ASP A 52 3.99 20.10 6.13
CA ASP A 52 2.92 19.92 7.11
C ASP A 52 2.36 18.50 7.05
N ASP A 53 2.08 17.95 8.23
CA ASP A 53 1.25 16.75 8.36
C ASP A 53 -0.16 17.01 7.79
N PRO A 54 -0.77 16.03 7.12
CA PRO A 54 -2.16 16.17 6.69
C PRO A 54 -3.07 16.39 7.90
N ASN A 55 -3.88 17.45 7.87
CA ASN A 55 -4.88 17.73 8.90
C ASN A 55 -6.07 16.77 8.74
N ILE A 56 -5.94 15.58 9.32
CA ILE A 56 -6.97 14.53 9.30
C ILE A 56 -8.25 15.02 9.97
N GLU A 57 -8.13 15.78 11.05
CA GLU A 57 -9.26 16.31 11.83
C GLU A 57 -10.14 17.27 11.01
N ALA A 58 -9.58 17.95 10.00
CA ALA A 58 -10.35 18.82 9.10
C ALA A 58 -11.25 18.05 8.11
N VAL A 59 -11.00 16.75 7.90
CA VAL A 59 -11.78 15.91 6.98
C VAL A 59 -12.54 14.79 7.70
N VAL A 60 -12.21 14.51 8.97
CA VAL A 60 -12.92 13.57 9.83
C VAL A 60 -13.99 14.31 10.61
N GLY A 61 -15.28 14.07 10.27
CA GLY A 61 -16.40 14.56 11.09
C GLY A 61 -17.62 15.06 10.33
N ASP A 62 -17.59 15.12 9.00
CA ASP A 62 -18.79 15.38 8.20
C ASP A 62 -19.55 14.07 7.97
N ASP A 63 -20.51 13.80 8.84
CA ASP A 63 -21.41 12.64 8.75
C ASP A 63 -22.66 12.93 7.91
N GLU A 64 -22.87 14.18 7.50
CA GLU A 64 -24.04 14.58 6.71
C GLU A 64 -23.99 13.94 5.32
N GLY A 65 -24.86 12.95 5.10
CA GLY A 65 -24.90 12.17 3.85
C GLY A 65 -23.88 11.03 3.77
N CYS A 66 -23.15 10.73 4.86
CA CYS A 66 -22.22 9.62 4.93
C CYS A 66 -22.94 8.26 5.02
N PHE A 67 -23.09 7.58 3.88
CA PHE A 67 -23.73 6.26 3.77
C PHE A 67 -22.90 5.11 4.36
N PHE A 68 -21.62 5.35 4.66
CA PHE A 68 -20.75 4.38 5.35
C PHE A 68 -20.64 4.59 6.85
N CYS A 69 -21.26 5.65 7.39
CA CYS A 69 -21.18 5.95 8.80
C CYS A 69 -22.08 4.97 9.60
N PRO A 70 -21.72 4.66 10.86
CA PRO A 70 -22.52 3.78 11.71
C PRO A 70 -23.98 4.25 11.81
N GLY A 71 -24.94 3.34 11.77
CA GLY A 71 -26.37 3.65 11.72
C GLY A 71 -26.89 3.79 10.29
N SER A 72 -26.29 4.68 9.48
CA SER A 72 -26.67 4.86 8.07
C SER A 72 -26.31 3.63 7.24
N VAL A 73 -25.16 3.02 7.50
CA VAL A 73 -24.65 1.88 6.71
C VAL A 73 -25.61 0.68 6.78
N GLU A 74 -26.20 0.38 7.92
CA GLU A 74 -27.17 -0.70 8.04
C GLU A 74 -28.47 -0.42 7.28
N GLU A 75 -28.89 0.85 7.19
CA GLU A 75 -30.14 1.24 6.54
C GLU A 75 -30.02 1.31 5.01
N VAL A 76 -28.87 1.75 4.50
CA VAL A 76 -28.67 2.03 3.08
C VAL A 76 -27.95 0.92 2.33
N THR A 77 -27.36 -0.06 3.03
CA THR A 77 -26.71 -1.20 2.38
C THR A 77 -27.75 -2.05 1.66
N PRO A 78 -27.69 -2.18 0.33
CA PRO A 78 -28.65 -2.98 -0.40
C PRO A 78 -28.54 -4.45 -0.05
N GLU A 79 -29.68 -5.09 0.18
CA GLU A 79 -29.76 -6.53 0.39
C GLU A 79 -29.77 -7.29 -0.94
N TYR A 80 -29.32 -8.55 -0.91
CA TYR A 80 -29.50 -9.42 -2.07
C TYR A 80 -30.97 -9.80 -2.22
N PRO A 81 -31.48 -9.83 -3.47
CA PRO A 81 -32.80 -10.39 -3.70
C PRO A 81 -32.80 -11.89 -3.34
N GLU A 82 -33.94 -12.41 -2.88
CA GLU A 82 -34.04 -13.79 -2.34
C GLU A 82 -33.58 -14.89 -3.31
N TRP A 83 -33.63 -14.63 -4.62
CA TRP A 83 -33.22 -15.58 -5.66
C TRP A 83 -31.69 -15.63 -5.86
N MET A 84 -30.95 -14.68 -5.29
CA MET A 84 -29.50 -14.62 -5.40
C MET A 84 -28.86 -15.37 -4.24
N ASP A 85 -28.25 -16.51 -4.54
CA ASP A 85 -27.49 -17.31 -3.58
C ASP A 85 -26.32 -16.47 -3.02
N GLN A 86 -26.14 -16.51 -1.69
CA GLN A 86 -25.16 -15.69 -0.99
C GLN A 86 -23.72 -16.26 -1.08
N ASP A 87 -23.51 -17.34 -1.83
CA ASP A 87 -22.20 -17.96 -2.02
C ASP A 87 -21.29 -17.14 -2.97
N ARG A 88 -20.92 -15.94 -2.50
CA ARG A 88 -19.94 -15.07 -3.13
C ARG A 88 -18.53 -15.63 -2.91
N GLY A 89 -18.11 -16.51 -3.80
CA GLY A 89 -16.76 -17.08 -3.76
C GLY A 89 -16.61 -18.48 -4.33
N ALA A 90 -17.70 -19.12 -4.76
CA ALA A 90 -17.68 -20.40 -5.47
C ALA A 90 -17.11 -20.26 -6.90
N TRP A 91 -15.85 -19.83 -7.02
CA TRP A 91 -15.07 -20.13 -8.21
C TRP A 91 -14.89 -21.64 -8.23
N ALA A 92 -15.59 -22.32 -9.13
CA ALA A 92 -15.33 -23.72 -9.42
C ALA A 92 -13.83 -23.89 -9.62
N LYS A 93 -13.16 -24.68 -8.76
CA LYS A 93 -11.75 -25.04 -8.96
C LYS A 93 -11.65 -25.60 -10.39
N PRO A 94 -10.89 -24.99 -11.32
CA PRO A 94 -10.64 -25.66 -12.59
C PRO A 94 -9.97 -27.00 -12.29
N PRO A 95 -10.31 -28.08 -13.00
CA PRO A 95 -9.65 -29.36 -12.79
C PRO A 95 -8.15 -29.15 -13.02
N ARG A 96 -7.33 -29.44 -12.01
CA ARG A 96 -5.89 -29.50 -12.15
C ARG A 96 -5.56 -30.69 -13.04
N SER A 97 -5.54 -30.51 -14.36
CA SER A 97 -4.78 -31.41 -15.23
C SER A 97 -3.31 -31.01 -15.11
N ARG A 98 -2.58 -31.72 -14.25
CA ARG A 98 -1.12 -31.77 -14.31
C ARG A 98 -0.75 -32.49 -15.61
N THR A 99 -0.11 -31.78 -16.54
CA THR A 99 0.77 -32.37 -17.54
C THR A 99 2.20 -32.10 -17.08
#